data_AF-A0A3B8MND0-F1
#
_entry.id   AF-A0A3B8MND0-F1
#
_cell.length_a   1.000
_cell.length_b   1.000
_cell.length_c   1.000
_cell.angle_alpha   90.00
_cell.angle_beta   90.00
_cell.angle_gamma   90.00
#
_symmetry.space_group_name_H-M   'P 1'
#
loop_
_entity.id
_entity.type
_entity.pdbx_description
1 polymer ?
#
loop_
_entity_poly.entity_id
_entity_poly.type
_entity_poly.pdbx_seq_one_letter_code
_entity_poly.pdbx_strand_id
1 'polypeptide(L)'
;MRPAAWCGGWRVPSVEPESCQRRCPPRLGNGDHAHREDRTVVSILKEDFDFVRHLVKDQAGVAIDEGKDYLVESRLNALLRETEHDTLDSLITDSRDRSRSAFRDQLDLNNLVNETFFFWDGHPFETLEDAILSELIEVGKDRRELSIWSADCATGQEPYSVSMLIADHFPSIGGWTVWIRGSDYSEQSIEKPRLGVYSAVETSRGLSDDQRARYFTTAGGAFQINGR
;
A
#
# COMPACT_ATOMS: atom_id res chain seq x y z
N MET A 1 20.55 2.00 -7.38
CA MET A 1 19.09 1.91 -7.63
C MET A 1 18.46 3.23 -7.27
N ARG A 2 17.60 3.78 -8.13
CA ARG A 2 16.83 4.98 -7.84
C ARG A 2 15.47 4.52 -7.29
N PRO A 3 15.04 4.92 -6.08
CA PRO A 3 13.69 4.61 -5.62
C PRO A 3 12.68 5.15 -6.65
N ALA A 4 11.68 4.35 -6.99
CA ALA A 4 10.58 4.79 -7.81
C ALA A 4 9.81 5.86 -7.01
N ALA A 5 9.73 7.07 -7.54
CA ALA A 5 9.05 8.18 -6.90
C ALA A 5 7.64 8.29 -7.46
N TRP A 6 6.64 8.38 -6.60
CA TRP A 6 5.30 8.84 -6.98
C TRP A 6 5.17 10.34 -6.73
N CYS A 7 4.80 11.08 -7.78
CA CYS A 7 4.47 12.51 -7.70
C CYS A 7 2.98 12.67 -7.96
N GLY A 8 2.15 12.62 -6.92
CA GLY A 8 0.78 13.13 -6.96
C GLY A 8 0.73 14.52 -6.33
N GLY A 9 0.42 15.55 -7.11
CA GLY A 9 0.08 16.86 -6.58
C GLY A 9 -1.41 16.88 -6.27
N TRP A 10 -1.78 16.98 -4.99
CA TRP A 10 -3.17 17.15 -4.56
C TRP A 10 -3.42 18.60 -4.18
N ARG A 11 -4.41 19.24 -4.80
CA ARG A 11 -4.90 20.56 -4.39
C ARG A 11 -6.18 20.38 -3.57
N VAL A 12 -6.24 20.99 -2.39
CA VAL A 12 -7.42 20.98 -1.50
C VAL A 12 -8.55 21.85 -2.10
N PRO A 13 -9.72 21.32 -2.48
CA PRO A 13 -10.82 22.12 -3.03
C PRO A 13 -11.93 22.47 -2.02
N SER A 14 -12.47 23.68 -2.16
CA SER A 14 -13.67 24.21 -1.52
C SER A 14 -14.95 23.43 -1.90
N VAL A 15 -15.86 23.25 -0.94
CA VAL A 15 -17.06 22.39 -1.03
C VAL A 15 -18.30 23.18 -1.45
N GLU A 16 -19.02 22.74 -2.50
CA GLU A 16 -20.46 22.93 -2.68
C GLU A 16 -21.11 21.64 -3.25
N PRO A 17 -22.38 21.31 -2.92
CA PRO A 17 -22.94 19.98 -3.19
C PRO A 17 -24.01 19.97 -4.28
N GLU A 18 -23.88 19.14 -5.33
CA GLU A 18 -25.06 18.75 -6.15
C GLU A 18 -25.09 17.28 -6.61
N SER A 19 -26.18 16.63 -6.20
CA SER A 19 -26.92 15.44 -6.63
C SER A 19 -26.37 14.47 -7.69
N CYS A 20 -26.23 13.21 -7.27
CA CYS A 20 -26.11 12.03 -8.14
C CYS A 20 -27.50 11.50 -8.56
N GLN A 21 -27.84 11.62 -9.84
CA GLN A 21 -28.94 10.90 -10.47
C GLN A 21 -28.43 10.23 -11.73
N ARG A 22 -28.20 8.89 -11.70
CA ARG A 22 -28.56 7.94 -12.78
C ARG A 22 -28.17 6.49 -12.45
N ARG A 23 -29.07 5.61 -12.91
CA ARG A 23 -29.21 4.15 -12.71
C ARG A 23 -27.99 3.29 -13.07
N CYS A 24 -27.72 2.27 -12.24
CA CYS A 24 -26.89 1.12 -12.59
C CYS A 24 -27.67 0.04 -13.38
N PRO A 25 -27.05 -0.64 -14.36
CA PRO A 25 -27.61 -1.83 -15.03
C PRO A 25 -27.34 -3.14 -14.24
N PRO A 26 -28.03 -4.26 -14.58
CA PRO A 26 -28.14 -5.44 -13.70
C PRO A 26 -26.94 -6.40 -13.79
N ARG A 27 -26.77 -7.17 -12.70
CA ARG A 27 -25.74 -8.19 -12.49
C ARG A 27 -25.89 -9.39 -13.45
N LEU A 28 -24.78 -9.79 -14.07
CA LEU A 28 -24.52 -11.14 -14.57
C LEU A 28 -23.51 -11.73 -13.57
N GLY A 29 -23.55 -12.95 -13.04
CA GLY A 29 -24.25 -14.20 -13.30
C GLY A 29 -23.33 -15.24 -12.67
N ASN A 30 -23.82 -16.02 -11.69
CA ASN A 30 -23.03 -16.99 -10.93
C ASN A 30 -22.38 -18.03 -11.86
N GLY A 31 -21.05 -18.13 -11.79
CA GLY A 31 -20.27 -19.21 -12.37
C GLY A 31 -19.64 -20.03 -11.26
N ASP A 32 -19.89 -21.33 -11.28
CA ASP A 32 -19.45 -22.32 -10.30
C ASP A 32 -17.93 -22.35 -10.11
N HIS A 33 -17.46 -21.96 -8.92
CA HIS A 33 -16.10 -22.25 -8.49
C HIS A 33 -16.11 -23.57 -7.74
N ALA A 34 -15.77 -24.63 -8.47
CA ALA A 34 -15.51 -25.95 -7.92
C ALA A 34 -14.50 -25.86 -6.77
N HIS A 35 -14.89 -26.45 -5.63
CA HIS A 35 -14.06 -26.67 -4.46
C HIS A 35 -12.75 -27.36 -4.87
N ARG A 36 -11.61 -26.68 -4.68
CA ARG A 36 -10.30 -27.33 -4.64
C ARG A 36 -9.91 -27.48 -3.18
N GLU A 37 -10.29 -28.61 -2.61
CA GLU A 37 -9.93 -29.03 -1.25
C GLU A 37 -8.43 -29.37 -1.16
N ASP A 38 -7.93 -29.09 0.05
CA ASP A 38 -6.71 -29.59 0.70
C ASP A 38 -5.36 -29.19 0.07
N ARG A 39 -4.90 -27.98 0.44
CA ARG A 39 -3.47 -27.64 0.39
C ARG A 39 -2.86 -27.95 1.74
N THR A 40 -2.12 -29.06 1.81
CA THR A 40 -1.20 -29.35 2.91
C THR A 40 -0.33 -28.11 3.13
N VAL A 41 -0.34 -27.57 4.35
CA VAL A 41 0.58 -26.50 4.74
C VAL A 41 1.98 -27.09 4.75
N VAL A 42 2.73 -26.88 3.68
CA VAL A 42 4.13 -27.31 3.57
C VAL A 42 4.98 -26.31 4.36
N SER A 43 5.59 -26.77 5.44
CA SER A 43 6.50 -25.97 6.25
C SER A 43 7.86 -25.86 5.55
N ILE A 44 8.44 -24.65 5.56
CA ILE A 44 9.75 -24.36 4.99
C ILE A 44 10.85 -24.99 5.84
N LEU A 45 11.86 -25.59 5.20
CA LEU A 45 13.03 -26.07 5.90
C LEU A 45 13.83 -24.90 6.46
N LYS A 46 14.43 -25.08 7.64
CA LYS A 46 15.21 -24.02 8.30
C LYS A 46 16.32 -23.44 7.40
N GLU A 47 17.01 -24.29 6.65
CA GLU A 47 18.09 -23.86 5.74
C GLU A 47 17.57 -22.99 4.59
N ASP A 48 16.36 -23.27 4.10
CA ASP A 48 15.72 -22.48 3.06
C ASP A 48 15.17 -21.16 3.59
N PHE A 49 14.61 -21.18 4.80
CA PHE A 49 14.22 -19.96 5.50
C PHE A 49 15.43 -19.05 5.71
N ASP A 50 16.54 -19.58 6.21
CA ASP A 50 17.76 -18.79 6.41
C ASP A 50 18.32 -18.27 5.09
N PHE A 51 18.28 -19.07 4.00
CA PHE A 51 18.65 -18.58 2.67
C PHE A 51 17.77 -17.40 2.24
N VAL A 52 16.44 -17.52 2.36
CA VAL A 52 15.51 -16.45 1.98
C VAL A 52 15.75 -15.20 2.81
N ARG A 53 15.93 -15.32 4.14
CA ARG A 53 16.26 -14.18 5.01
C ARG A 53 17.50 -13.41 4.55
N HIS A 54 18.56 -14.13 4.18
CA HIS A 54 19.77 -13.50 3.65
C HIS A 54 19.52 -12.83 2.30
N LEU A 55 18.76 -13.48 1.42
CA LEU A 55 18.39 -12.91 0.13
C LEU A 55 17.58 -11.61 0.29
N VAL A 56 16.57 -11.60 1.16
CA VAL A 56 15.80 -10.38 1.49
C VAL A 56 16.73 -9.29 2.02
N LYS A 57 17.60 -9.62 2.98
CA LYS A 57 18.52 -8.65 3.56
C LYS A 57 19.49 -8.07 2.52
N ASP A 58 20.00 -8.89 1.61
CA ASP A 58 20.95 -8.46 0.58
C ASP A 58 20.29 -7.60 -0.51
N GLN A 59 19.04 -7.90 -0.89
CA GLN A 59 18.33 -7.17 -1.97
C GLN A 59 17.59 -5.93 -1.47
N ALA A 60 16.93 -6.05 -0.32
CA ALA A 60 16.00 -5.06 0.23
C ALA A 60 16.53 -4.33 1.47
N GLY A 61 17.57 -4.86 2.12
CA GLY A 61 18.05 -4.33 3.41
C GLY A 61 17.14 -4.69 4.60
N VAL A 62 16.07 -5.47 4.38
CA VAL A 62 15.11 -5.85 5.42
C VAL A 62 15.60 -7.09 6.18
N ALA A 63 15.72 -6.97 7.49
CA ALA A 63 16.05 -8.08 8.37
C ALA A 63 14.76 -8.76 8.87
N ILE A 64 14.58 -10.03 8.53
CA ILE A 64 13.51 -10.86 9.07
C ILE A 64 14.05 -11.58 10.31
N ASP A 65 13.35 -11.52 11.44
CA ASP A 65 13.75 -12.18 12.68
C ASP A 65 13.56 -13.71 12.63
N GLU A 66 14.28 -14.41 13.50
CA GLU A 66 14.03 -15.84 13.75
C GLU A 66 12.61 -16.05 14.31
N GLY A 67 11.92 -17.12 13.87
CA GLY A 67 10.53 -17.41 14.27
C GLY A 67 9.45 -16.68 13.48
N LYS A 68 9.83 -15.93 12.43
CA LYS A 68 8.90 -15.33 11.45
C LYS A 68 8.82 -16.15 10.15
N ASP A 69 9.11 -17.45 10.22
CA ASP A 69 9.01 -18.40 9.10
C ASP A 69 7.64 -18.37 8.42
N TYR A 70 6.55 -18.33 9.21
CA TYR A 70 5.19 -18.21 8.69
C TYR A 70 4.96 -17.03 7.73
N LEU A 71 5.63 -15.88 7.94
CA LEU A 71 5.51 -14.72 7.04
C LEU A 71 6.14 -15.02 5.68
N VAL A 72 7.34 -15.62 5.70
CA VAL A 72 8.06 -16.03 4.50
C VAL A 72 7.27 -17.11 3.77
N GLU A 73 6.82 -18.15 4.48
CA GLU A 73 6.01 -19.23 3.92
C GLU A 73 4.73 -18.72 3.23
N SER A 74 3.92 -17.91 3.93
CA SER A 74 2.65 -17.39 3.41
C SER A 74 2.82 -16.68 2.07
N ARG A 75 3.92 -15.93 1.95
CA ARG A 75 4.20 -15.09 0.79
C ARG A 75 4.88 -15.84 -0.33
N LEU A 76 5.83 -16.74 -0.05
CA LEU A 76 6.35 -17.65 -1.07
C LEU A 76 5.21 -18.47 -1.69
N ASN A 77 4.24 -18.91 -0.87
CA ASN A 77 3.02 -19.57 -1.36
C ASN A 77 2.11 -18.65 -2.22
N ALA A 78 2.17 -17.33 -2.02
CA ALA A 78 1.51 -16.38 -2.91
C ALA A 78 2.24 -16.30 -4.25
N LEU A 79 3.57 -16.23 -4.24
CA LEU A 79 4.40 -16.20 -5.44
C LEU A 79 4.32 -17.47 -6.28
N LEU A 80 4.06 -18.65 -5.69
CA LEU A 80 3.77 -19.86 -6.45
C LEU A 80 2.54 -19.71 -7.36
N ARG A 81 1.60 -18.80 -7.06
CA ARG A 81 0.43 -18.55 -7.92
C ARG A 81 0.73 -17.60 -9.07
N GLU A 82 1.80 -16.82 -8.94
CA GLU A 82 2.20 -15.79 -9.89
C GLU A 82 3.35 -16.25 -10.80
N THR A 83 4.02 -17.34 -10.40
CA THR A 83 5.14 -17.96 -11.12
C THR A 83 4.77 -19.35 -11.63
N GLU A 84 5.55 -19.89 -12.55
CA GLU A 84 5.34 -21.23 -13.14
C GLU A 84 5.80 -22.38 -12.22
N HIS A 85 5.91 -22.15 -10.90
CA HIS A 85 6.44 -23.14 -9.96
C HIS A 85 5.31 -23.85 -9.20
N ASP A 86 5.38 -25.18 -9.17
CA ASP A 86 4.40 -26.02 -8.47
C ASP A 86 4.72 -26.21 -6.98
N THR A 87 5.98 -25.98 -6.57
CA THR A 87 6.46 -26.25 -5.20
C THR A 87 7.40 -25.16 -4.67
N LEU A 88 7.40 -24.96 -3.34
CA LEU A 88 8.35 -24.06 -2.66
C LEU A 88 9.80 -24.47 -2.95
N ASP A 89 10.10 -25.77 -2.91
CA ASP A 89 11.46 -26.28 -3.19
C ASP A 89 11.95 -25.90 -4.59
N SER A 90 11.08 -26.02 -5.60
CA SER A 90 11.43 -25.59 -6.96
C SER A 90 11.68 -24.09 -7.05
N LEU A 91 10.85 -23.28 -6.39
CA LEU A 91 10.99 -21.82 -6.34
C LEU A 91 12.30 -21.42 -5.65
N ILE A 92 12.62 -22.04 -4.51
CA ILE A 92 13.84 -21.77 -3.74
C ILE A 92 15.07 -22.24 -4.53
N THR A 93 15.01 -23.40 -5.17
CA THR A 93 16.11 -23.91 -6.01
C THR A 93 16.42 -22.96 -7.16
N ASP A 94 15.40 -22.51 -7.88
CA ASP A 94 15.57 -21.54 -8.96
C ASP A 94 16.08 -20.19 -8.43
N SER A 95 15.64 -19.77 -7.24
CA SER A 95 16.15 -18.55 -6.60
C SER A 95 17.61 -18.67 -6.16
N ARG A 96 18.15 -19.88 -5.93
CA ARG A 96 19.58 -20.09 -5.60
C ARG A 96 20.50 -19.99 -6.81
N ASP A 97 19.98 -20.08 -8.03
CA ASP A 97 20.76 -19.88 -9.26
C ASP A 97 21.04 -18.38 -9.49
N ARG A 98 22.33 -18.00 -9.45
CA ARG A 98 22.78 -16.60 -9.65
C ARG A 98 22.66 -16.15 -11.09
N SER A 99 22.57 -17.07 -12.06
CA SER A 99 22.41 -16.73 -13.48
C SER A 99 20.99 -16.25 -13.80
N ARG A 100 20.01 -16.53 -12.92
CA ARG A 100 18.60 -16.13 -13.05
C ARG A 100 18.28 -14.90 -12.21
N SER A 101 19.11 -13.86 -12.29
CA SER A 101 18.94 -12.63 -11.50
C SER A 101 17.57 -11.96 -11.69
N ALA A 102 17.04 -11.97 -12.92
CA ALA A 102 15.72 -11.40 -13.22
C ALA A 102 14.57 -12.05 -12.44
N PHE A 103 14.69 -13.34 -12.11
CA PHE A 103 13.70 -14.04 -11.28
C PHE A 103 13.79 -13.61 -9.80
N ARG A 104 15.01 -13.40 -9.30
CA ARG A 104 15.24 -12.85 -7.96
C ARG A 104 14.77 -11.41 -7.82
N ASP A 105 14.79 -10.65 -8.91
CA ASP A 105 14.26 -9.28 -8.95
C ASP A 105 12.72 -9.27 -9.02
N GLN A 106 12.11 -10.32 -9.58
CA GLN A 106 10.64 -10.53 -9.60
C GLN A 106 10.08 -11.06 -8.29
N LEU A 107 10.89 -11.78 -7.51
CA LEU A 107 10.64 -12.07 -6.11
C LEU A 107 10.62 -10.72 -5.38
N ASP A 108 9.46 -10.06 -5.34
CA ASP A 108 9.24 -8.83 -4.58
C ASP A 108 9.23 -9.15 -3.09
N LEU A 109 10.41 -9.47 -2.59
CA LEU A 109 10.63 -9.89 -1.21
C LEU A 109 10.39 -8.75 -0.22
N ASN A 110 10.19 -7.51 -0.68
CA ASN A 110 9.78 -6.39 0.17
C ASN A 110 8.32 -6.51 0.60
N ASN A 111 7.46 -6.99 -0.31
CA ASN A 111 6.06 -7.26 0.02
C ASN A 111 5.88 -8.39 1.04
N LEU A 112 6.96 -9.05 1.47
CA LEU A 112 6.92 -10.01 2.57
C LEU A 112 6.50 -9.38 3.89
N VAL A 113 6.85 -8.10 4.11
CA VAL A 113 6.73 -7.44 5.42
C VAL A 113 5.80 -6.23 5.38
N ASN A 114 5.48 -5.72 4.20
CA ASN A 114 4.72 -4.49 4.03
C ASN A 114 3.21 -4.78 4.08
N GLU A 115 2.66 -4.87 5.28
CA GLU A 115 1.24 -4.55 5.49
C GLU A 115 1.11 -3.06 5.76
N THR A 116 0.12 -2.42 5.12
CA THR A 116 -0.21 -1.02 5.39
C THR A 116 -1.74 -0.85 5.40
N PHE A 117 -2.23 0.06 6.24
CA PHE A 117 -3.64 0.43 6.35
C PHE A 117 -3.74 1.93 6.62
N PHE A 118 -4.92 2.49 6.36
CA PHE A 118 -5.15 3.91 6.58
C PHE A 118 -5.03 4.24 8.06
N PHE A 119 -4.38 5.37 8.37
CA PHE A 119 -4.13 5.80 9.75
C PHE A 119 -3.47 4.70 10.60
N TRP A 120 -2.44 4.04 10.04
CA TRP A 120 -1.71 3.00 10.76
C TRP A 120 -1.15 3.52 12.07
N ASP A 121 -1.44 2.81 13.17
CA ASP A 121 -1.02 3.15 14.53
C ASP A 121 -1.33 4.62 14.83
N GLY A 122 -2.59 4.95 15.13
CA GLY A 122 -3.11 6.33 15.13
C GLY A 122 -2.28 7.39 15.88
N HIS A 123 -1.43 6.99 16.83
CA HIS A 123 -0.60 7.89 17.64
C HIS A 123 0.36 8.78 16.81
N PRO A 124 1.12 8.26 15.82
CA PRO A 124 1.84 9.09 14.85
C PRO A 124 0.98 10.16 14.16
N PHE A 125 -0.27 9.85 13.80
CA PHE A 125 -1.16 10.81 13.13
C PHE A 125 -1.69 11.88 14.09
N GLU A 126 -2.00 11.51 15.34
CA GLU A 126 -2.33 12.46 16.40
C GLU A 126 -1.17 13.43 16.64
N THR A 127 0.06 12.91 16.73
CA THR A 127 1.27 13.75 16.91
C THR A 127 1.51 14.66 15.69
N LEU A 128 1.27 14.12 14.49
CA LEU A 128 1.36 14.89 13.25
C LEU A 128 0.36 16.05 13.24
N GLU A 129 -0.88 15.81 13.66
CA GLU A 129 -1.93 16.83 13.82
C GLU A 129 -1.56 17.88 14.88
N ASP A 130 -1.37 17.43 16.12
CA ASP A 130 -1.33 18.32 17.29
C ASP A 130 -0.04 19.14 17.38
N ALA A 131 1.09 18.56 16.98
CA ALA A 131 2.40 19.15 17.20
C ALA A 131 3.09 19.59 15.89
N ILE A 132 3.09 18.74 14.87
CA ILE A 132 4.01 18.92 13.73
C ILE A 132 3.40 19.80 12.64
N LEU A 133 2.16 19.52 12.22
CA LEU A 133 1.55 20.23 11.09
C LEU A 133 1.37 21.73 11.36
N SER A 134 0.99 22.10 12.59
CA SER A 134 0.86 23.51 12.98
C SER A 134 2.19 24.27 12.83
N GLU A 135 3.31 23.67 13.23
CA GLU A 135 4.64 24.28 13.07
C GLU A 135 5.04 24.39 11.59
N LEU A 136 4.85 23.32 10.82
CA LEU A 136 5.17 23.30 9.39
C LEU A 136 4.35 24.31 8.59
N ILE A 137 3.08 24.49 8.94
CA ILE A 137 2.21 25.49 8.33
C ILE A 137 2.73 26.89 8.62
N GLU A 138 3.09 27.22 9.86
CA GLU A 138 3.63 28.55 10.14
C GLU A 138 4.94 28.84 9.39
N VAL A 139 5.82 27.84 9.23
CA VAL A 139 7.04 27.95 8.40
C VAL A 139 6.72 28.18 6.92
N GLY A 140 5.67 27.53 6.40
CA GLY A 140 5.27 27.61 4.98
C GLY A 140 4.44 28.84 4.60
N LYS A 141 4.06 29.67 5.58
CA LYS A 141 3.03 30.72 5.45
C LYS A 141 3.30 31.77 4.38
N ASP A 142 4.54 32.25 4.29
CA ASP A 142 4.91 33.28 3.32
C ASP A 142 4.83 32.77 1.87
N ARG A 143 5.11 31.49 1.66
CA ARG A 143 5.06 30.84 0.34
C ARG A 143 3.71 30.22 0.04
N ARG A 144 2.90 29.97 1.08
CA ARG A 144 1.67 29.19 1.03
C ARG A 144 1.93 27.79 0.45
N GLU A 145 2.99 27.16 0.91
CA GLU A 145 3.41 25.83 0.48
C GLU A 145 3.65 24.91 1.68
N LEU A 146 3.22 23.66 1.57
CA LEU A 146 3.51 22.58 2.51
C LEU A 146 4.04 21.39 1.72
N SER A 147 5.14 20.80 2.16
CA SER A 147 5.74 19.63 1.52
C SER A 147 5.99 18.53 2.54
N ILE A 148 5.44 17.35 2.28
CA ILE A 148 5.53 16.16 3.13
C ILE A 148 6.03 15.00 2.26
N TRP A 149 6.91 14.19 2.83
CA TRP A 149 7.41 12.97 2.20
C TRP A 149 7.10 11.77 3.09
N SER A 150 6.26 10.87 2.59
CA SER A 150 6.05 9.52 3.12
C SER A 150 7.07 8.59 2.47
N ALA A 151 8.03 8.13 3.26
CA ALA A 151 9.06 7.20 2.84
C ALA A 151 8.62 5.77 3.20
N ASP A 152 8.84 4.83 2.27
CA ASP A 152 8.36 3.45 2.37
C ASP A 152 6.83 3.36 2.43
N CYS A 153 6.16 4.09 1.53
CA CYS A 153 4.72 4.30 1.59
C CYS A 153 3.85 3.08 1.23
N ALA A 154 4.48 1.95 0.86
CA ALA A 154 3.86 0.71 0.42
C ALA A 154 2.74 0.98 -0.60
N THR A 155 1.55 0.42 -0.38
CA THR A 155 0.40 0.60 -1.27
C THR A 155 -0.32 1.95 -1.13
N GLY A 156 0.28 2.93 -0.44
CA GLY A 156 -0.11 4.34 -0.49
C GLY A 156 -1.13 4.82 0.56
N GLN A 157 -1.54 3.97 1.50
CA GLN A 157 -2.51 4.32 2.52
C GLN A 157 -2.01 5.45 3.43
N GLU A 158 -0.72 5.47 3.78
CA GLU A 158 -0.12 6.51 4.62
C GLU A 158 -0.19 7.92 3.98
N PRO A 159 0.35 8.18 2.77
CA PRO A 159 0.29 9.51 2.18
C PRO A 159 -1.15 9.98 1.96
N TYR A 160 -2.08 9.06 1.69
CA TYR A 160 -3.51 9.40 1.62
C TYR A 160 -4.11 9.74 2.99
N SER A 161 -3.72 9.03 4.04
CA SER A 161 -4.16 9.33 5.41
C SER A 161 -3.69 10.71 5.84
N VAL A 162 -2.43 11.08 5.53
CA VAL A 162 -1.92 12.44 5.74
C VAL A 162 -2.72 13.47 4.96
N SER A 163 -3.07 13.18 3.70
CA SER A 163 -3.90 14.08 2.89
C SER A 163 -5.29 14.29 3.50
N MET A 164 -5.92 13.22 4.01
CA MET A 164 -7.23 13.29 4.67
C MET A 164 -7.14 14.08 5.96
N LEU A 165 -6.11 13.82 6.79
CA LEU A 165 -5.85 14.55 8.04
C LEU A 165 -5.74 16.06 7.79
N ILE A 166 -4.95 16.47 6.80
CA ILE A 166 -4.79 17.88 6.45
C ILE A 166 -6.12 18.50 6.00
N ALA A 167 -6.89 17.78 5.18
CA ALA A 167 -8.16 18.26 4.67
C ALA A 167 -9.23 18.40 5.77
N ASP A 168 -9.25 17.49 6.74
CA ASP A 168 -10.21 17.50 7.84
C ASP A 168 -9.86 18.55 8.92
N HIS A 169 -8.58 18.72 9.26
CA HIS A 169 -8.17 19.49 10.45
C HIS A 169 -7.55 20.86 10.14
N PHE A 170 -7.09 21.11 8.90
CA PHE A 170 -6.40 22.35 8.52
C PHE A 170 -7.07 23.09 7.35
N PRO A 171 -8.37 23.46 7.46
CA PRO A 171 -9.04 24.23 6.39
C PRO A 171 -8.43 25.62 6.17
N SER A 172 -7.66 26.14 7.14
CA SER A 172 -6.96 27.42 7.08
C SER A 172 -5.91 27.50 5.98
N ILE A 173 -5.35 26.36 5.54
CA ILE A 173 -4.41 26.30 4.41
C ILE A 173 -5.11 26.08 3.06
N GLY A 174 -6.41 26.38 2.99
CA GLY A 174 -7.15 26.45 1.73
C GLY A 174 -6.41 27.28 0.67
N GLY A 175 -6.25 26.71 -0.51
CA GLY A 175 -5.55 27.33 -1.64
C GLY A 175 -4.02 27.38 -1.53
N TRP A 176 -3.42 26.70 -0.55
CA TRP A 176 -1.99 26.44 -0.53
C TRP A 176 -1.60 25.38 -1.56
N THR A 177 -0.33 25.38 -1.96
CA THR A 177 0.25 24.25 -2.71
C THR A 177 0.74 23.21 -1.70
N VAL A 178 0.04 22.08 -1.63
CA VAL A 178 0.41 20.96 -0.75
C VAL A 178 1.00 19.83 -1.58
N TRP A 179 2.26 19.47 -1.29
CA TRP A 179 2.94 18.34 -1.92
C TRP A 179 3.03 17.20 -0.91
N ILE A 180 2.41 16.06 -1.23
CA ILE A 180 2.58 14.82 -0.46
C ILE A 180 3.22 13.81 -1.40
N ARG A 181 4.50 13.53 -1.17
CA ARG A 181 5.26 12.60 -2.00
C ARG A 181 5.33 11.24 -1.30
N GLY A 182 5.01 10.19 -2.03
CA GLY A 182 5.21 8.80 -1.59
C GLY A 182 6.39 8.20 -2.35
N SER A 183 7.31 7.53 -1.66
CA SER A 183 8.33 6.71 -2.31
C SER A 183 8.38 5.34 -1.67
N ASP A 184 8.55 4.32 -2.49
CA ASP A 184 8.74 2.95 -2.03
C ASP A 184 9.86 2.30 -2.85
N TYR A 185 10.43 1.22 -2.32
CA TYR A 185 11.37 0.40 -3.07
C TYR A 185 10.65 -0.50 -4.08
N SER A 186 9.50 -1.07 -3.70
CA SER A 186 8.68 -1.95 -4.53
C SER A 186 7.94 -1.13 -5.59
N GLU A 187 8.32 -1.32 -6.85
CA GLU A 187 7.60 -0.72 -7.98
C GLU A 187 6.14 -1.20 -8.04
N GLN A 188 5.88 -2.46 -7.67
CA GLN A 188 4.54 -3.03 -7.64
C GLN A 188 3.65 -2.33 -6.60
N SER A 189 4.22 -1.97 -5.45
CA SER A 189 3.50 -1.25 -4.39
C SER A 189 3.06 0.15 -4.83
N ILE A 190 3.82 0.81 -5.71
CA ILE A 190 3.54 2.18 -6.16
C ILE A 190 2.43 2.26 -7.22
N GLU A 191 2.17 1.19 -7.96
CA GLU A 191 1.09 1.17 -8.97
C GLU A 191 -0.30 1.33 -8.32
N LYS A 192 -0.49 0.76 -7.13
CA LYS A 192 -1.77 0.87 -6.42
C LYS A 192 -2.14 2.30 -6.01
N PRO A 193 -1.28 3.09 -5.34
CA PRO A 193 -1.55 4.50 -5.10
C PRO A 193 -1.70 5.32 -6.38
N ARG A 194 -1.02 4.97 -7.48
CA ARG A 194 -1.24 5.66 -8.76
C ARG A 194 -2.67 5.52 -9.26
N LEU A 195 -3.26 4.32 -9.12
CA LEU A 195 -4.64 4.06 -9.49
C LEU A 195 -5.63 4.57 -8.44
N GLY A 196 -5.22 4.57 -7.17
CA GLY A 196 -6.04 5.00 -6.03
C GLY A 196 -7.24 4.09 -5.77
N VAL A 197 -7.17 2.81 -6.18
CA VAL A 197 -8.27 1.85 -6.03
C VAL A 197 -7.95 0.83 -4.94
N TYR A 198 -8.86 0.72 -3.97
CA TYR A 198 -8.74 -0.13 -2.80
C TYR A 198 -9.97 -1.03 -2.62
N SER A 199 -9.79 -2.19 -2.02
CA SER A 199 -10.89 -3.10 -1.70
C SER A 199 -11.73 -2.60 -0.52
N ALA A 200 -12.93 -3.18 -0.36
CA ALA A 200 -13.78 -2.90 0.80
C ALA A 200 -13.11 -3.26 2.14
N VAL A 201 -12.30 -4.32 2.14
CA VAL A 201 -11.56 -4.76 3.34
C VAL A 201 -10.51 -3.72 3.71
N GLU A 202 -9.75 -3.22 2.74
CA GLU A 202 -8.70 -2.22 2.96
C GLU A 202 -9.28 -0.90 3.45
N THR A 203 -10.38 -0.41 2.84
CA THR A 203 -11.02 0.83 3.28
C THR A 203 -11.82 0.69 4.56
N SER A 204 -12.12 -0.52 5.02
CA SER A 204 -12.74 -0.75 6.32
C SER A 204 -11.76 -0.76 7.49
N ARG A 205 -10.44 -0.83 7.20
CA ARG A 205 -9.38 -0.85 8.21
C ARG A 205 -8.82 0.56 8.39
N GLY A 206 -9.08 1.16 9.55
CA GLY A 206 -8.52 2.44 9.96
C GLY A 206 -9.29 3.69 9.50
N LEU A 207 -10.21 3.57 8.54
CA LEU A 207 -11.13 4.65 8.19
C LEU A 207 -12.47 4.49 8.91
N SER A 208 -13.03 5.61 9.38
CA SER A 208 -14.44 5.67 9.75
C SER A 208 -15.36 5.59 8.52
N ASP A 209 -16.61 5.20 8.71
CA ASP A 209 -17.61 5.17 7.64
C ASP A 209 -17.81 6.55 6.98
N ASP A 210 -17.72 7.60 7.79
CA ASP A 210 -17.84 8.99 7.38
C ASP A 210 -16.64 9.44 6.52
N GLN A 211 -15.40 9.17 6.94
CA GLN A 211 -14.21 9.41 6.12
C GLN A 211 -14.27 8.62 4.81
N ARG A 212 -14.67 7.34 4.86
CA ARG A 212 -14.80 6.51 3.66
C ARG A 212 -15.82 7.10 2.68
N ALA A 213 -16.94 7.61 3.16
CA ALA A 213 -17.95 8.27 2.33
C ALA A 213 -17.47 9.60 1.73
N ARG A 214 -16.65 10.37 2.46
CA ARG A 214 -16.09 11.66 1.97
C ARG A 214 -15.00 11.47 0.92
N TYR A 215 -14.09 10.52 1.15
CA TYR A 215 -12.84 10.44 0.39
C TYR A 215 -12.81 9.37 -0.69
N PHE A 216 -13.79 8.46 -0.72
CA PHE A 216 -13.87 7.41 -1.74
C PHE A 216 -15.21 7.44 -2.49
N THR A 217 -15.14 7.03 -3.75
CA THR A 217 -16.30 6.71 -4.58
C THR A 217 -16.31 5.21 -4.88
N THR A 218 -17.48 4.59 -4.81
CA THR A 218 -17.61 3.17 -5.17
C THR A 218 -17.61 3.01 -6.70
N ALA A 219 -16.66 2.24 -7.22
CA ALA A 219 -16.52 1.94 -8.65
C ALA A 219 -16.37 0.42 -8.83
N GLY A 220 -17.36 -0.24 -9.44
CA GLY A 220 -17.28 -1.67 -9.78
C GLY A 220 -17.11 -2.62 -8.58
N GLY A 221 -17.55 -2.24 -7.39
CA GLY A 221 -17.38 -3.03 -6.16
C GLY A 221 -16.06 -2.77 -5.41
N ALA A 222 -15.21 -1.89 -5.95
CA ALA A 222 -14.05 -1.34 -5.27
C ALA A 222 -14.29 0.11 -4.82
N PHE A 223 -13.38 0.65 -4.02
CA PHE A 223 -13.38 2.02 -3.54
C PHE A 223 -12.23 2.78 -4.21
N GLN A 224 -12.56 3.77 -5.03
CA GLN A 224 -11.59 4.63 -5.66
C GLN A 224 -11.48 5.93 -4.86
N ILE A 225 -10.26 6.34 -4.53
CA ILE A 225 -10.03 7.61 -3.85
C ILE A 225 -10.39 8.78 -4.79
N ASN A 226 -11.02 9.80 -4.24
CA ASN A 226 -11.56 10.92 -4.99
C ASN A 226 -10.46 11.84 -5.51
N GLY A 227 -9.87 11.54 -6.68
CA GLY A 227 -8.85 12.38 -7.31
C GLY A 227 -9.34 13.82 -7.51
N ARG A 228 -8.56 14.79 -7.03
CA ARG A 228 -8.81 16.23 -7.17
C ARG A 228 -7.57 16.94 -7.69
#